data_AF-A0A2K5C7R0-F1
#
_entry.id   AF-A0A2K5C7R0-F1
#
_cell.length_a   1.000
_cell.length_b   1.000
_cell.length_c   1.000
_cell.angle_alpha   90.00
_cell.angle_beta   90.00
_cell.angle_gamma   90.00
#
_symmetry.space_group_name_H-M   'P 1'
#
loop_
_entity.id
_entity.type
_entity.pdbx_description
1 polymer ?
#
loop_
_entity_poly.entity_id
_entity_poly.type
_entity_poly.pdbx_seq_one_letter_code
_entity_poly.pdbx_strand_id
1 'polypeptide(L)'
;SSKLKRDDGLKGSRTAATASDSTRKVSVRDKLLVKEVAELEANLPCTCKVHFPDPNKLHCFQLTVTPEEGYYQGGKFQFETEVPDAYNMDVVWGLNFLFTDLLNFDDPLNIEAAEHHLRDKEDFRNKVDDYIKPYARR
;
A
#
# COMPACT_ATOMS: atom_id res chain seq x y z
N SER A 1 48.52 -34.70 -56.34
CA SER A 1 48.42 -35.51 -55.11
C SER A 1 48.71 -34.61 -53.92
N SER A 2 47.66 -34.16 -53.22
CA SER A 2 47.81 -33.41 -51.96
C SER A 2 46.47 -33.40 -51.24
N LYS A 3 46.24 -34.47 -50.46
CA LYS A 3 45.25 -34.51 -49.38
C LYS A 3 45.82 -33.69 -48.22
N LEU A 4 45.09 -32.71 -47.73
CA LEU A 4 45.29 -32.14 -46.40
C LEU A 4 43.96 -32.14 -45.65
N LYS A 5 44.13 -32.44 -44.37
CA LYS A 5 43.25 -33.14 -43.45
C LYS A 5 42.56 -32.10 -42.55
N ARG A 6 41.34 -32.41 -42.10
CA ARG A 6 40.58 -31.63 -41.10
C ARG A 6 41.34 -31.57 -39.77
N ASP A 7 41.22 -30.44 -39.09
CA ASP A 7 41.40 -30.34 -37.63
C ASP A 7 40.37 -29.34 -37.06
N ASP A 8 39.83 -29.74 -35.92
CA ASP A 8 38.75 -29.13 -35.12
C ASP A 8 39.20 -27.86 -34.36
N GLY A 9 38.28 -26.92 -34.10
CA GLY A 9 38.60 -25.83 -33.18
C GLY A 9 37.63 -24.64 -33.11
N LEU A 10 36.52 -24.84 -32.39
CA LEU A 10 35.88 -23.88 -31.48
C LEU A 10 35.49 -22.47 -31.98
N LYS A 11 34.17 -22.22 -32.10
CA LYS A 11 33.57 -20.94 -31.64
C LYS A 11 32.10 -21.10 -31.31
N GLY A 12 31.77 -20.88 -30.03
CA GLY A 12 30.43 -20.99 -29.49
C GLY A 12 29.48 -19.90 -29.97
N SER A 13 28.18 -20.19 -29.89
CA SER A 13 27.14 -19.18 -30.00
C SER A 13 25.82 -19.66 -29.35
N ARG A 14 25.52 -19.04 -28.21
CA ARG A 14 24.21 -18.52 -27.79
C ARG A 14 23.08 -19.49 -27.41
N THR A 15 23.03 -19.75 -26.11
CA THR A 15 21.89 -19.52 -25.18
C THR A 15 20.52 -19.21 -25.80
N ALA A 16 19.55 -20.07 -25.50
CA ALA A 16 18.14 -19.71 -25.33
C ALA A 16 17.63 -20.33 -24.02
N ALA A 17 18.07 -19.77 -22.90
CA ALA A 17 17.40 -19.93 -21.63
C ALA A 17 16.45 -18.73 -21.48
N THR A 18 15.21 -18.88 -21.93
CA THR A 18 14.12 -18.00 -21.50
C THR A 18 13.71 -18.42 -20.10
N ALA A 19 14.57 -18.12 -19.13
CA ALA A 19 14.15 -17.93 -17.76
C ALA A 19 13.78 -16.45 -17.63
N SER A 20 12.56 -16.19 -17.22
CA SER A 20 12.06 -14.88 -16.81
C SER A 20 13.02 -14.22 -15.83
N ASP A 21 13.87 -13.32 -16.32
CA ASP A 21 14.77 -12.48 -15.50
C ASP A 21 14.01 -11.27 -14.92
N SER A 22 12.81 -11.52 -14.38
CA SER A 22 12.02 -10.54 -13.62
C SER A 22 12.40 -10.54 -12.13
N THR A 23 13.27 -11.45 -11.71
CA THR A 23 13.75 -11.54 -10.32
C THR A 23 15.25 -11.29 -10.27
N ARG A 24 15.67 -10.07 -9.89
CA ARG A 24 16.87 -9.73 -9.07
C ARG A 24 17.42 -8.31 -9.24
N LYS A 25 16.63 -7.36 -9.71
CA LYS A 25 16.97 -5.94 -9.52
C LYS A 25 15.79 -5.27 -8.85
N VAL A 26 15.96 -4.98 -7.55
CA VAL A 26 15.05 -4.11 -6.79
C VAL A 26 14.78 -2.88 -7.66
N SER A 27 13.52 -2.68 -8.03
CA SER A 27 13.14 -1.59 -8.92
C SER A 27 13.52 -0.25 -8.28
N VAL A 28 13.72 0.80 -9.08
CA VAL A 28 14.01 2.15 -8.52
C VAL A 28 12.90 2.54 -7.54
N ARG A 29 11.65 2.23 -7.87
CA ARG A 29 10.48 2.39 -6.99
C ARG A 29 10.67 1.70 -5.64
N ASP A 30 11.00 0.41 -5.63
CA ASP A 30 11.13 -0.33 -4.35
C ASP A 30 12.28 0.22 -3.50
N LYS A 31 13.38 0.68 -4.10
CA LYS A 31 14.48 1.31 -3.35
C LYS A 31 14.05 2.62 -2.68
N LEU A 32 13.17 3.38 -3.32
CA LEU A 32 12.62 4.61 -2.76
C LEU A 32 11.64 4.27 -1.64
N LEU A 33 10.72 3.35 -1.91
CA LEU A 33 9.72 2.90 -0.93
C LEU A 33 10.35 2.36 0.35
N VAL A 34 11.50 1.69 0.32
CA VAL A 34 12.20 1.26 1.56
C VAL A 34 12.42 2.42 2.52
N LYS A 35 12.90 3.57 2.01
CA LYS A 35 13.18 4.74 2.84
C LYS A 35 11.88 5.44 3.26
N GLU A 36 10.96 5.58 2.31
CA GLU A 36 9.69 6.28 2.51
C GLU A 36 8.77 5.56 3.50
N VAL A 37 8.74 4.23 3.45
CA VAL A 37 7.98 3.39 4.40
C VAL A 37 8.53 3.55 5.81
N ALA A 38 9.86 3.56 5.98
CA ALA A 38 10.45 3.76 7.30
C ALA A 38 10.15 5.16 7.86
N GLU A 39 10.20 6.19 7.01
CA GLU A 39 9.80 7.56 7.39
C GLU A 39 8.29 7.62 7.70
N LEU A 40 7.45 6.93 6.94
CA LEU A 40 6.01 6.84 7.20
C LEU A 40 5.72 6.20 8.56
N GLU A 41 6.27 5.02 8.84
CA GLU A 41 6.07 4.32 10.12
C GLU A 41 6.51 5.16 11.33
N ALA A 42 7.57 5.96 11.17
CA ALA A 42 8.05 6.86 12.22
C ALA A 42 7.15 8.09 12.46
N ASN A 43 6.40 8.53 11.45
CA ASN A 43 5.53 9.70 11.53
C ASN A 43 4.04 9.37 11.75
N LEU A 44 3.67 8.09 11.68
CA LEU A 44 2.28 7.68 11.87
C LEU A 44 1.82 7.89 13.33
N PRO A 45 0.59 8.36 13.53
CA PRO A 45 -0.03 8.37 14.85
C PRO A 45 -0.10 6.95 15.44
N CYS A 46 -0.10 6.83 16.77
CA CYS A 46 -0.22 5.54 17.45
C CYS A 46 -1.54 4.78 17.16
N THR A 47 -2.54 5.49 16.65
CA THR A 47 -3.82 4.94 16.17
C THR A 47 -3.71 4.26 14.80
N CYS A 48 -2.60 4.44 14.09
CA CYS A 48 -2.36 3.88 12.76
C CYS A 48 -1.24 2.82 12.80
N LYS A 49 -1.39 1.76 12.01
CA LYS A 49 -0.37 0.70 11.84
C LYS A 49 -0.30 0.24 10.40
N VAL A 50 0.90 0.14 9.86
CA VAL A 50 1.13 -0.41 8.52
C VAL A 50 1.56 -1.86 8.63
N HIS A 51 1.11 -2.68 7.69
CA HIS A 51 1.48 -4.08 7.54
C HIS A 51 1.76 -4.37 6.08
N PHE A 52 2.87 -5.05 5.80
CA PHE A 52 3.25 -5.48 4.44
C PHE A 52 3.05 -6.99 4.32
N PRO A 53 1.97 -7.46 3.65
CA PRO A 53 1.73 -8.89 3.47
C PRO A 53 2.87 -9.60 2.72
N ASP A 54 3.52 -8.89 1.79
CA ASP A 54 4.70 -9.36 1.07
C ASP A 54 5.82 -8.30 1.19
N PRO A 55 6.93 -8.63 1.89
CA PRO A 55 8.05 -7.69 2.07
C PRO A 55 8.76 -7.32 0.76
N ASN A 56 8.53 -8.08 -0.32
CA ASN A 56 9.08 -7.76 -1.64
C ASN A 56 8.16 -6.82 -2.44
N LYS A 57 6.96 -6.53 -1.95
CA LYS A 57 5.98 -5.66 -2.60
C LYS A 57 5.66 -4.46 -1.71
N LEU A 58 6.64 -3.59 -1.54
CA LEU A 58 6.46 -2.36 -0.75
C LEU A 58 5.41 -1.41 -1.34
N HIS A 59 5.10 -1.56 -2.62
CA HIS A 59 4.03 -0.83 -3.28
C HIS A 59 2.62 -1.36 -2.94
N CYS A 60 2.49 -2.45 -2.18
CA CYS A 60 1.22 -3.00 -1.74
C CYS A 60 1.26 -3.21 -0.23
N PHE A 61 0.47 -2.43 0.51
CA PHE A 61 0.47 -2.49 1.97
C PHE A 61 -0.92 -2.32 2.55
N GLN A 62 -1.08 -2.81 3.78
CA GLN A 62 -2.30 -2.70 4.55
C GLN A 62 -2.11 -1.65 5.64
N LEU A 63 -3.02 -0.67 5.69
CA LEU A 63 -3.12 0.29 6.78
C LEU A 63 -4.25 -0.12 7.71
N THR A 64 -3.96 -0.23 9.00
CA THR A 64 -4.96 -0.37 10.05
C THR A 64 -5.09 0.96 10.79
N VAL A 65 -6.30 1.51 10.84
CA VAL A 65 -6.65 2.69 11.64
C VAL A 65 -7.55 2.27 12.79
N THR A 66 -7.19 2.69 13.99
CA THR A 66 -7.90 2.37 15.24
C THR A 66 -8.17 3.67 16.00
N PRO A 67 -9.28 4.37 15.70
CA PRO A 67 -9.61 5.63 16.36
C PRO A 67 -9.76 5.45 17.88
N GLU A 68 -9.19 6.37 18.63
CA GLU A 68 -9.27 6.38 20.10
C GLU A 68 -10.34 7.34 20.64
N GLU A 69 -10.88 8.23 19.80
CA GLU A 69 -11.90 9.22 20.13
C GLU A 69 -12.93 9.38 18.99
N GLY A 70 -14.05 10.06 19.27
CA GLY A 70 -15.12 10.32 18.29
C GLY A 70 -16.11 9.16 18.08
N TYR A 71 -16.94 9.25 17.04
CA TYR A 71 -17.99 8.27 16.76
C TYR A 71 -17.46 6.87 16.45
N TYR A 72 -16.24 6.77 15.91
CA TYR A 72 -15.63 5.52 15.49
C TYR A 72 -14.68 4.92 16.54
N GLN A 73 -14.69 5.47 17.76
CA GLN A 73 -13.88 4.98 18.87
C GLN A 73 -14.12 3.49 19.12
N GLY A 74 -13.03 2.73 19.26
CA GLY A 74 -13.11 1.29 19.48
C GLY A 74 -13.35 0.47 18.21
N GLY A 75 -13.48 1.15 17.06
CA GLY A 75 -13.39 0.56 15.75
C GLY A 75 -11.94 0.25 15.32
N LYS A 76 -11.80 -0.69 14.40
CA LYS A 76 -10.57 -1.09 13.73
C LYS A 76 -10.90 -1.23 12.24
N PHE A 77 -10.31 -0.35 11.45
CA PHE A 77 -10.56 -0.27 10.01
C PHE A 77 -9.29 -0.64 9.26
N GLN A 78 -9.42 -1.51 8.26
CA GLN A 78 -8.30 -1.98 7.45
C GLN A 78 -8.49 -1.51 6.02
N PHE A 79 -7.44 -0.91 5.47
CA PHE A 79 -7.37 -0.42 4.12
C PHE A 79 -6.21 -1.12 3.41
N GLU A 80 -6.40 -1.45 2.14
CA GLU A 80 -5.34 -1.95 1.27
C GLU A 80 -5.00 -0.88 0.26
N THR A 81 -3.71 -0.54 0.19
CA THR A 81 -3.19 0.52 -0.67
C THR A 81 -2.23 -0.08 -1.67
N GLU A 82 -2.45 0.23 -2.96
CA GLU A 82 -1.55 -0.12 -4.05
C GLU A 82 -0.98 1.14 -4.70
N VAL A 83 0.35 1.23 -4.75
CA VAL A 83 1.10 2.34 -5.31
C VAL A 83 1.43 2.04 -6.78
N PRO A 84 0.84 2.76 -7.75
CA PRO A 84 1.05 2.50 -9.17
C PRO A 84 2.50 2.77 -9.62
N ASP A 85 2.91 2.20 -10.77
CA ASP A 85 4.28 2.37 -11.31
C ASP A 85 4.60 3.82 -11.73
N ALA A 86 3.57 4.60 -12.09
CA ALA A 86 3.68 6.02 -12.48
C ALA A 86 3.90 6.97 -11.29
N TYR A 87 4.29 6.43 -10.14
CA TYR A 87 4.50 7.15 -8.90
C TYR A 87 5.93 7.71 -8.86
N ASN A 88 6.04 9.03 -8.88
CA ASN A 88 7.32 9.74 -8.87
C ASN A 88 7.34 10.74 -7.71
N MET A 89 8.16 10.47 -6.67
CA MET A 89 8.70 11.31 -5.57
C MET A 89 7.76 12.30 -4.81
N ASP A 90 6.77 12.89 -5.50
CA ASP A 90 5.53 13.59 -5.08
C ASP A 90 4.79 13.02 -3.88
N VAL A 91 5.00 11.74 -3.63
CA VAL A 91 3.90 10.95 -3.12
C VAL A 91 4.17 10.41 -1.72
N VAL A 92 5.37 10.63 -1.17
CA VAL A 92 5.56 10.62 0.29
C VAL A 92 4.71 11.71 0.93
N TRP A 93 4.73 12.90 0.34
CA TRP A 93 3.84 13.99 0.75
C TRP A 93 2.40 13.69 0.40
N GLY A 94 2.13 13.10 -0.77
CA GLY A 94 0.79 12.66 -1.15
C GLY A 94 0.19 11.61 -0.21
N LEU A 95 0.97 10.62 0.24
CA LEU A 95 0.56 9.61 1.20
C LEU A 95 0.43 10.20 2.59
N ASN A 96 1.42 10.96 3.07
CA ASN A 96 1.32 11.65 4.36
C ASN A 96 0.08 12.57 4.39
N PHE A 97 -0.14 13.35 3.34
CA PHE A 97 -1.33 14.19 3.17
C PHE A 97 -2.60 13.35 3.09
N LEU A 98 -2.63 12.27 2.31
CA LEU A 98 -3.76 11.33 2.25
C LEU A 98 -4.05 10.72 3.63
N PHE A 99 -3.04 10.43 4.46
CA PHE A 99 -3.23 9.93 5.83
C PHE A 99 -3.65 11.02 6.81
N THR A 100 -3.32 12.28 6.53
CA THR A 100 -3.79 13.42 7.33
C THR A 100 -5.24 13.78 6.95
N ASP A 101 -5.59 13.66 5.66
CA ASP A 101 -6.88 14.03 5.07
C ASP A 101 -7.91 12.88 5.11
N LEU A 102 -7.50 11.60 5.16
CA LEU A 102 -8.41 10.47 5.45
C LEU A 102 -9.08 10.60 6.83
N LEU A 103 -8.52 11.42 7.72
CA LEU A 103 -9.05 11.74 9.03
C LEU A 103 -9.79 13.09 9.06
N ASN A 104 -9.94 13.75 7.91
CA ASN A 104 -10.68 14.99 7.79
C ASN A 104 -12.18 14.69 7.61
N PHE A 105 -12.97 15.03 8.61
CA PHE A 105 -14.43 14.84 8.60
C PHE A 105 -15.19 15.96 7.87
N ASP A 106 -14.49 16.97 7.34
CA ASP A 106 -15.12 18.11 6.65
C ASP A 106 -15.49 17.82 5.18
N ASP A 107 -15.02 16.71 4.58
CA ASP A 107 -15.43 16.26 3.23
C ASP A 107 -15.96 14.82 3.24
N PRO A 108 -17.22 14.60 3.64
CA PRO A 108 -17.76 13.28 3.79
C PRO A 108 -17.98 12.61 2.42
N LEU A 109 -17.17 11.57 2.14
CA LEU A 109 -17.32 10.72 0.95
C LEU A 109 -18.72 10.09 0.84
N ASN A 110 -19.43 9.93 1.96
CA ASN A 110 -20.80 9.44 2.02
C ASN A 110 -21.77 10.56 2.40
N ILE A 111 -22.42 11.13 1.38
CA ILE A 111 -23.40 12.23 1.52
C ILE A 111 -24.61 11.80 2.36
N GLU A 112 -25.08 10.55 2.23
CA GLU A 112 -26.22 10.05 3.03
C GLU A 112 -25.88 9.96 4.52
N ALA A 113 -24.66 9.51 4.85
CA ALA A 113 -24.17 9.47 6.22
C ALA A 113 -24.03 10.89 6.81
N ALA A 114 -23.56 11.85 6.01
CA ALA A 114 -23.44 13.24 6.40
C ALA A 114 -24.81 13.90 6.63
N GLU A 115 -25.78 13.69 5.73
CA GLU A 115 -27.14 14.17 5.92
C GLU A 115 -27.79 13.57 7.17
N HIS A 116 -27.57 12.27 7.42
CA HIS A 116 -28.08 11.62 8.61
C HIS A 116 -27.52 12.25 9.88
N HIS A 117 -26.20 12.48 9.92
CA HIS A 117 -25.53 13.17 11.03
C HIS A 117 -26.09 14.58 11.29
N LEU A 118 -26.40 15.33 10.24
CA LEU A 118 -26.97 16.69 10.35
C LEU A 118 -28.41 16.68 10.89
N ARG A 119 -29.20 15.64 10.58
CA ARG A 119 -30.59 15.52 11.04
C ARG A 119 -30.68 15.02 12.47
N ASP A 120 -29.90 13.99 12.81
CA ASP A 120 -29.94 13.35 14.13
C ASP A 120 -28.57 12.78 14.50
N LYS A 121 -27.90 13.45 15.44
CA LYS A 121 -26.56 13.05 15.91
C LYS A 121 -26.59 11.81 16.80
N GLU A 122 -27.69 11.58 17.50
CA GLU A 122 -27.82 10.47 18.45
C GLU A 122 -28.09 9.16 17.70
N ASP A 123 -29.03 9.17 16.74
CA ASP A 123 -29.29 8.00 15.90
C ASP A 123 -28.07 7.63 15.04
N PHE A 124 -27.39 8.63 14.47
CA PHE A 124 -26.15 8.42 13.75
C PHE A 124 -25.11 7.68 14.61
N ARG A 125 -24.93 8.09 15.88
CA ARG A 125 -24.01 7.42 16.80
C ARG A 125 -24.41 5.98 17.07
N ASN A 126 -25.68 5.72 17.36
CA ASN A 126 -26.18 4.36 17.60
C ASN A 126 -25.95 3.47 16.38
N LYS A 127 -26.20 4.00 15.19
CA LYS A 127 -25.97 3.29 13.93
C LYS A 127 -24.49 2.97 13.73
N VAL A 128 -23.59 3.93 13.94
CA VAL A 128 -22.14 3.70 13.87
C VAL A 128 -21.71 2.57 14.83
N ASP A 129 -22.17 2.59 16.08
CA ASP A 129 -21.88 1.53 17.06
C ASP A 129 -22.38 0.15 16.57
N ASP A 130 -23.56 0.10 15.97
CA ASP A 130 -24.14 -1.14 15.45
C ASP A 130 -23.42 -1.67 14.20
N TYR A 131 -22.75 -0.80 13.43
CA TYR A 131 -21.83 -1.23 12.36
C TYR A 131 -20.47 -1.67 12.89
N ILE A 132 -19.94 -1.01 13.92
CA ILE A 132 -18.62 -1.33 14.47
C ILE A 132 -18.62 -2.69 15.16
N LYS A 133 -19.61 -2.97 16.03
CA LYS A 133 -19.69 -4.21 16.81
C LYS A 133 -19.51 -5.49 15.98
N PRO A 134 -20.21 -5.69 14.85
CA PRO A 134 -20.10 -6.91 14.04
C PRO A 134 -18.91 -6.91 13.06
N TYR A 135 -18.49 -5.74 12.54
CA TYR A 135 -17.58 -5.70 11.39
C TYR A 135 -16.19 -5.12 11.68
N ALA A 136 -16.08 -4.24 12.67
CA ALA A 136 -14.89 -3.44 12.87
C ALA A 136 -14.47 -3.38 14.35
N ARG A 137 -14.90 -4.32 15.19
CA ARG A 137 -14.53 -4.30 16.60
C ARG A 137 -13.01 -4.51 16.77
N ARG A 138 -12.37 -3.62 17.55
CA ARG A 138 -10.95 -3.70 17.92
C ARG A 138 -10.61 -4.98 18.68
#